data_AF-A0AAW2H7B9-F1
#
_entry.id   AF-A0AAW2H7B9-F1
#
_cell.length_a   1.000
_cell.length_b   1.000
_cell.length_c   1.000
_cell.angle_alpha   90.00
_cell.angle_beta   90.00
_cell.angle_gamma   90.00
#
_symmetry.space_group_name_H-M   'P 1'
#
loop_
_entity.id
_entity.type
_entity.pdbx_description
1 polymer ?
#
loop_
_entity_poly.entity_id
_entity_poly.type
_entity_poly.pdbx_seq_one_letter_code
_entity_poly.pdbx_strand_id
1 'polypeptide(L)' 'MQVVRENSTTDDKVSINDKYSLFIDKKAALFVLGTKLDYVENDLDSGFVFHNPKEKGRCGCGESFYI' A
#
# COMPACT_ATOMS: atom_id res chain seq x y z
N MET A 1 4.62 5.72 -0.96
CA MET A 1 3.55 5.79 0.06
C MET A 1 3.50 7.20 0.61
N GLN A 2 2.32 7.82 0.73
CA GLN A 2 2.19 9.21 1.16
C GLN A 2 1.48 9.29 2.51
N VAL A 3 2.03 10.07 3.44
CA VAL A 3 1.33 10.44 4.67
C VAL A 3 0.26 11.46 4.30
N VAL A 4 -1.00 11.08 4.47
CA VAL A 4 -2.13 11.97 4.24
C VAL A 4 -2.60 12.57 5.56
N ARG A 5 -2.84 13.88 5.58
CA ARG A 5 -3.40 14.59 6.75
C ARG A 5 -4.93 14.68 6.68
N GLU A 6 -5.46 14.55 5.48
CA GLU A 6 -6.88 14.63 5.16
C GLU A 6 -7.22 13.42 4.26
N ASN A 7 -8.38 12.81 4.48
CA ASN A 7 -8.89 11.72 3.65
C ASN A 7 -10.12 12.19 2.87
N SER A 8 -10.41 11.52 1.74
CA SER A 8 -11.72 11.68 1.13
C SER A 8 -12.75 10.87 1.90
N THR A 9 -13.97 11.40 2.03
CA THR A 9 -15.11 10.64 2.60
C THR A 9 -15.45 9.40 1.79
N THR A 10 -14.99 9.34 0.54
CA THR A 10 -15.17 8.21 -0.35
C THR A 10 -14.07 7.16 -0.24
N ASP A 11 -12.99 7.38 0.51
CA ASP A 11 -11.91 6.40 0.61
C ASP A 11 -12.33 5.23 1.52
N ASP A 12 -11.86 4.04 1.17
CA ASP A 12 -11.99 2.90 2.05
C ASP A 12 -10.90 2.97 3.12
N LYS A 13 -11.33 2.98 4.39
CA LYS A 13 -10.43 3.01 5.55
C LYS A 13 -10.20 1.59 6.09
N VAL A 14 -8.94 1.19 6.17
CA VAL A 14 -8.51 -0.08 6.77
C VAL A 14 -7.65 0.22 7.99
N SER A 15 -8.11 -0.19 9.18
CA SER A 15 -7.30 -0.07 10.39
C SER A 15 -6.17 -1.10 10.39
N ILE A 16 -4.93 -0.66 10.52
CA ILE A 16 -3.77 -1.55 10.67
C ILE A 16 -3.55 -1.86 12.16
N ASN A 17 -3.64 -0.83 13.01
CA ASN A 17 -3.63 -0.93 14.46
C ASN A 17 -4.27 0.33 15.08
N ASP A 18 -4.15 0.50 16.40
CA ASP A 18 -4.74 1.64 17.11
C ASP A 18 -4.18 3.01 16.69
N LYS A 19 -2.97 3.05 16.11
CA LYS A 19 -2.27 4.29 15.73
C LYS A 19 -2.31 4.57 14.24
N TYR A 20 -2.46 3.56 13.40
CA TYR A 20 -2.32 3.69 11.95
C TYR A 20 -3.52 3.13 11.20
N SER A 21 -3.93 3.88 10.18
CA SER A 21 -4.95 3.47 9.22
C SER A 21 -4.42 3.66 7.80
N LEU A 22 -4.77 2.72 6.93
CA LEU A 22 -4.57 2.81 5.50
C LEU A 22 -5.84 3.38 4.87
N PHE A 23 -5.69 4.32 3.95
CA PHE A 23 -6.78 4.87 3.15
C PHE A 23 -6.55 4.49 1.70
N ILE A 24 -7.58 3.91 1.08
CA ILE A 24 -7.51 3.39 -0.28
C ILE A 24 -8.58 4.13 -1.10
N ASP A 25 -8.16 4.79 -2.18
CA ASP A 25 -9.10 5.36 -3.15
C ASP A 25 -9.98 4.25 -3.72
N LYS A 26 -11.31 4.45 -3.73
CA LYS A 26 -12.27 3.44 -4.20
C LYS A 26 -12.01 2.94 -5.61
N LYS A 27 -11.49 3.77 -6.51
CA LYS A 27 -11.13 3.37 -7.88
C LYS A 27 -9.91 2.46 -7.86
N ALA A 28 -9.01 2.63 -6.90
CA ALA A 28 -7.82 1.81 -6.71
C ALA A 28 -8.11 0.48 -5.99
N ALA A 29 -9.21 0.37 -5.22
CA ALA A 29 -9.53 -0.78 -4.38
C ALA A 29 -9.48 -2.13 -5.14
N LEU A 30 -10.01 -2.18 -6.37
CA LEU A 30 -10.01 -3.40 -7.19
C LEU A 30 -8.59 -3.85 -7.61
N PHE A 31 -7.66 -2.92 -7.74
CA PHE A 31 -6.29 -3.16 -8.17
C PHE A 31 -5.42 -3.71 -7.03
N VAL A 32 -5.72 -3.31 -5.79
CA VAL A 32 -5.01 -3.75 -4.58
C VAL A 32 -5.71 -4.89 -3.84
N LEU A 33 -6.84 -5.36 -4.35
CA LEU A 33 -7.58 -6.47 -3.77
C LEU A 33 -6.75 -7.76 -3.79
N GLY A 34 -6.50 -8.31 -2.60
CA GLY A 34 -5.67 -9.50 -2.41
C GLY A 34 -4.17 -9.21 -2.31
N THR A 35 -3.78 -7.93 -2.38
CA THR A 35 -2.40 -7.50 -2.10
C THR A 35 -2.11 -7.64 -0.62
N LYS A 36 -0.96 -8.22 -0.28
CA LYS A 36 -0.42 -8.20 1.08
C LYS A 36 0.48 -6.97 1.24
N LEU A 37 0.32 -6.27 2.35
CA LEU A 37 1.18 -5.14 2.72
C LEU A 37 2.02 -5.57 3.92
N ASP A 38 3.35 -5.58 3.76
CA ASP A 38 4.31 -5.88 4.82
C ASP A 38 5.15 -4.63 5.12
N TYR A 39 5.58 -4.45 6.37
CA TYR A 39 6.59 -3.47 6.73
C TYR A 39 7.91 -4.19 6.96
N VAL A 40 8.93 -3.82 6.20
CA VAL A 40 10.26 -4.45 6.23
C VAL A 40 11.25 -3.43 6.76
N GLU A 41 12.06 -3.84 7.72
CA GLU A 41 13.10 -3.02 8.33
C GLU A 41 14.41 -3.81 8.32
N ASN A 42 15.40 -3.26 7.62
CA ASN A 42 16.73 -3.81 7.42
C ASN A 42 17.76 -2.75 7.81
N ASP A 43 19.03 -3.14 7.92
CA ASP A 43 20.12 -2.22 8.32
C ASP A 43 20.29 -0.99 7.41
N LEU A 44 19.78 -1.05 6.17
CA LEU A 44 19.95 -0.02 5.14
C LEU A 44 18.64 0.72 4.77
N ASP A 45 17.48 0.12 5.04
CA ASP A 45 16.18 0.56 4.55
C ASP A 45 15.09 0.13 5.52
N SER A 46 14.11 1.00 5.74
CA SER A 46 12.83 0.62 6.33
C SER A 46 11.69 1.12 5.45
N GLY A 47 10.71 0.27 5.15
CA GLY A 47 9.65 0.64 4.22
C GLY A 47 8.50 -0.37 4.13
N PHE A 48 7.42 0.09 3.52
CA PHE A 48 6.28 -0.76 3.20
C PHE A 48 6.47 -1.44 1.85
N VAL A 49 6.28 -2.75 1.81
CA VAL A 49 6.37 -3.57 0.62
C VAL A 49 5.00 -4.16 0.30
N PHE A 50 4.53 -3.91 -0.92
CA PHE A 50 3.31 -4.52 -1.44
C PHE A 50 3.66 -5.85 -2.10
N HIS A 51 2.85 -6.87 -1.93
CA HIS A 51 2.92 -8.14 -2.66
C HIS A 51 1.56 -8.39 -3.31
N ASN A 52 1.43 -8.07 -4.60
CA ASN A 52 0.18 -8.25 -5.32
C ASN A 52 0.29 -9.52 -6.19
N PRO A 53 -0.53 -10.57 -5.96
CA PRO A 53 -0.46 -11.79 -6.77
C PRO A 53 -0.79 -11.56 -8.25
N LYS A 54 -1.39 -10.42 -8.59
CA LYS A 54 -1.71 -10.04 -9.97
C LYS A 54 -0.58 -9.27 -10.65
N GLU A 55 0.48 -8.87 -9.94
CA GLU A 55 1.55 -8.05 -10.53
C GLU A 55 2.23 -8.79 -11.69
N LYS A 56 2.36 -8.10 -12.83
CA LYS A 56 3.08 -8.59 -14.01
C LYS A 56 4.55 -8.17 -14.01
N GLY A 57 4.86 -7.12 -13.25
CA GLY A 57 6.23 -6.65 -13.09
C GLY A 57 6.32 -5.50 -12.11
N ARG A 58 7.53 -5.30 -11.61
CA ARG A 58 7.87 -4.30 -10.59
C ARG A 58 9.06 -3.48 -11.05
N CYS A 59 9.06 -2.19 -10.72
CA CYS A 59 10.23 -1.34 -10.91
C CYS A 59 11.37 -1.82 -10.00
N GLY A 60 12.62 -1.79 -10.49
CA GLY A 60 13.78 -2.30 -9.74
C GLY A 60 14.02 -1.63 -8.39
N CYS A 61 13.51 -0.42 -8.17
CA CYS A 61 13.55 0.26 -6.86
C CYS A 61 12.41 -0.15 -5.90
N GLY A 62 11.48 -1.01 -6.34
CA GLY A 62 10.40 -1.54 -5.51
C GLY A 62 9.22 -0.61 -5.25
N GLU A 63 9.31 0.67 -5.63
CA GLU A 63 8.30 1.69 -5.33
C GLU A 63 7.03 1.62 -6.20
N SER A 64 7.06 0.88 -7.30
CA SER A 64 5.94 0.76 -8.23
C SER A 64 5.85 -0.61 -8.89
N PHE A 65 4.63 -1.01 -9.24
CA PHE A 65 4.31 -2.25 -9.93
C PHE A 65 3.20 -2.01 -10.96
N TYR A 66 3.09 -2.90 -11.94
CA TYR A 66 1.99 -2.91 -12.90
C TYR A 66 1.33 -4.29 -12.94
N ILE A 67 0.07 -4.28 -13.37
CA ILE A 67 -0.86 -5.43 -13.37
C ILE A 67 -1.32 -5.72 -14.79
#